data_AF-A0A321LV59-F1
#
_entry.id   AF-A0A321LV59-F1
#
_cell.length_a   1.000
_cell.length_b   1.000
_cell.length_c   1.000
_cell.angle_alpha   90.00
_cell.angle_beta   90.00
_cell.angle_gamma   90.00
#
_symmetry.space_group_name_H-M   'P 1'
#
loop_
_entity.id
_entity.type
_entity.pdbx_description
1 polymer ?
#
loop_
_entity_poly.entity_id
_entity_poly.type
_entity_poly.pdbx_seq_one_letter_code
_entity_poly.pdbx_strand_id
1 'polypeptide(L)'
;MITFIVLAIALCAIALLYFVARSRGIHAAGQAERPVDLDAFRTLMDRDDEEFLRKKLSRSEFVHLKRRRVAVTVKYVGRIAKNSAIVLQKAENLRQDANAEVAQAAAQVIDMATQIRMQCMVAFAKLTAEYLFPSLQLTPATLEPTYQALREKVLRLGSLQPQNAAPLATAI
;
A
#
# COMPACT_ATOMS: atom_id res chain seq x y z
N MET A 1 -17.76 3.18 30.53
CA MET A 1 -17.17 4.02 29.45
C MET A 1 -15.65 4.01 29.49
N ILE A 2 -15.01 4.34 30.64
CA ILE A 2 -13.54 4.35 30.77
C ILE A 2 -12.91 2.99 30.39
N THR A 3 -13.49 1.88 30.84
CA THR A 3 -13.01 0.52 30.50
C THR A 3 -13.03 0.21 29.00
N PHE A 4 -14.08 0.63 28.27
CA PHE A 4 -14.16 0.48 26.82
C PHE A 4 -13.13 1.33 26.08
N ILE A 5 -12.86 2.55 26.57
CA ILE A 5 -11.84 3.44 26.00
C ILE A 5 -10.44 2.84 26.19
N VAL A 6 -10.13 2.37 27.40
CA VAL A 6 -8.84 1.71 27.70
C VAL A 6 -8.66 0.46 26.85
N LEU A 7 -9.70 -0.34 26.68
CA LEU A 7 -9.67 -1.54 25.84
C LEU A 7 -9.43 -1.19 24.36
N ALA A 8 -10.09 -0.15 23.84
CA ALA A 8 -9.89 0.31 22.46
C ALA A 8 -8.46 0.83 22.23
N ILE A 9 -7.91 1.61 23.18
CA ILE A 9 -6.53 2.11 23.11
C ILE A 9 -5.53 0.96 23.15
N ALA A 10 -5.72 -0.02 24.04
CA ALA A 10 -4.87 -1.19 24.14
C ALA A 10 -4.87 -2.01 22.84
N LEU A 11 -6.04 -2.23 22.24
CA LEU A 11 -6.16 -2.92 20.95
C LEU A 11 -5.49 -2.14 19.81
N CYS A 12 -5.65 -0.81 19.77
CA CYS A 12 -4.94 0.04 18.82
C CYS A 12 -3.42 -0.03 18.99
N ALA A 13 -2.92 0.00 20.23
CA ALA A 13 -1.50 -0.12 20.53
C ALA A 13 -0.94 -1.49 20.11
N ILE A 14 -1.66 -2.58 20.39
CA ILE A 14 -1.28 -3.94 19.96
C ILE A 14 -1.28 -4.05 18.43
N ALA A 15 -2.29 -3.50 17.75
CA ALA A 15 -2.35 -3.49 16.29
C ALA A 15 -1.16 -2.70 15.69
N LEU A 16 -0.81 -1.57 16.29
CA LEU A 16 0.31 -0.74 15.86
C LEU A 16 1.65 -1.45 16.09
N LEU A 17 1.83 -2.10 17.24
CA LEU A 17 3.01 -2.92 17.53
C LEU A 17 3.13 -4.12 16.59
N TYR A 18 2.02 -4.82 16.31
CA TYR A 18 1.99 -5.90 15.34
C TYR A 18 2.38 -5.40 13.94
N PHE A 19 1.88 -4.23 13.55
CA PHE A 19 2.20 -3.62 12.27
C PHE A 19 3.68 -3.24 12.16
N VAL A 20 4.26 -2.66 13.22
CA VAL A 20 5.69 -2.31 13.31
C VAL A 20 6.57 -3.56 13.36
N ALA A 21 6.19 -4.60 14.09
CA ALA A 21 6.92 -5.86 14.13
C ALA A 21 6.89 -6.57 12.76
N ARG A 22 5.74 -6.57 12.09
CA ARG A 22 5.58 -7.13 10.76
C ARG A 22 6.34 -6.35 9.70
N SER A 23 6.41 -5.01 9.81
CA SER A 23 7.21 -4.19 8.90
C SER A 23 8.70 -4.46 9.08
N ARG A 24 9.17 -4.65 10.32
CA ARG A 24 10.55 -5.05 10.64
C ARG A 24 10.93 -6.42 10.06
N GLY A 25 10.04 -7.41 10.13
CA GLY A 25 10.28 -8.73 9.53
C GLY A 25 10.35 -8.72 7.99
N ILE A 26 9.78 -7.70 7.34
CA ILE A 26 9.82 -7.54 5.87
C ILE A 26 11.17 -6.98 5.39
N HIS A 27 11.90 -6.23 6.23
CA HIS A 27 13.23 -5.70 5.88
C HIS A 27 14.33 -6.79 5.76
N ALA A 28 14.06 -8.03 6.19
CA ALA A 28 15.05 -9.11 6.25
C ALA A 28 15.13 -10.00 4.99
N ALA A 29 14.28 -9.78 3.97
CA ALA A 29 14.33 -10.60 2.76
C ALA A 29 14.71 -9.72 1.57
N GLY A 30 15.85 -10.03 0.92
CA GLY A 30 16.26 -9.50 -0.39
C GLY A 30 15.27 -9.89 -1.49
N GLN A 31 14.04 -9.39 -1.40
CA GLN A 31 12.95 -9.68 -2.30
C GLN A 31 13.00 -8.72 -3.48
N ALA A 32 13.19 -9.30 -4.66
CA ALA A 32 13.04 -8.62 -5.92
C ALA A 32 11.70 -7.89 -6.00
N GLU A 33 11.76 -6.74 -6.65
CA GLU A 33 10.65 -5.85 -6.96
C GLU A 33 9.59 -6.66 -7.73
N ARG A 34 8.33 -6.65 -7.25
CA ARG A 34 7.23 -7.35 -7.94
C ARG A 34 6.25 -6.30 -8.45
N PRO A 35 6.00 -6.24 -9.77
CA PRO A 35 5.05 -5.31 -10.31
C PRO A 35 3.66 -5.56 -9.72
N VAL A 36 2.94 -4.47 -9.48
CA VAL A 36 1.56 -4.51 -9.01
C VAL A 36 0.66 -4.38 -10.23
N ASP A 37 -0.21 -5.38 -10.44
CA ASP A 37 -1.27 -5.29 -11.44
C ASP A 37 -2.34 -4.32 -10.94
N LEU A 38 -2.33 -3.12 -11.52
CA LEU A 38 -3.21 -2.03 -11.09
C LEU A 38 -4.63 -2.20 -11.60
N ASP A 39 -4.81 -2.89 -12.73
CA ASP A 39 -6.13 -3.18 -13.27
C ASP A 39 -6.84 -4.18 -12.37
N ALA A 40 -6.16 -5.27 -11.98
CA ALA A 40 -6.69 -6.23 -11.02
C ALA A 40 -6.92 -5.60 -9.65
N PHE A 41 -6.03 -4.71 -9.19
CA PHE A 41 -6.20 -4.00 -7.93
C PHE A 41 -7.44 -3.08 -7.95
N ARG A 42 -7.66 -2.36 -9.05
CA ARG A 42 -8.83 -1.51 -9.27
C ARG A 42 -10.11 -2.34 -9.23
N THR A 43 -10.17 -3.46 -9.95
CA THR A 43 -11.33 -4.37 -9.92
C THR A 43 -11.61 -4.88 -8.49
N LEU A 44 -10.56 -5.19 -7.73
CA LEU A 44 -10.73 -5.61 -6.33
C LEU A 44 -11.30 -4.50 -5.43
N MET A 45 -11.11 -3.24 -5.81
CA MET A 45 -11.59 -2.07 -5.09
C MET A 45 -12.92 -1.51 -5.61
N ASP A 46 -13.44 -2.06 -6.71
CA ASP A 46 -14.69 -1.64 -7.31
C ASP A 46 -15.89 -1.95 -6.40
N ARG A 47 -16.66 -0.90 -6.11
CA ARG A 47 -17.82 -0.92 -5.21
C ARG A 47 -19.12 -1.28 -5.93
N ASP A 48 -19.22 -1.00 -7.23
CA ASP A 48 -20.42 -1.29 -8.00
C ASP A 48 -20.60 -2.81 -8.15
N ASP A 49 -19.49 -3.52 -8.35
CA ASP A 49 -19.40 -4.98 -8.30
C ASP A 49 -19.91 -5.56 -6.98
N GLU A 50 -19.64 -4.90 -5.86
CA GLU A 50 -20.06 -5.39 -4.55
C GLU A 50 -21.56 -5.27 -4.32
N GLU A 51 -22.18 -4.17 -4.75
CA GLU A 51 -23.63 -4.02 -4.68
C GLU A 51 -24.34 -5.05 -5.54
N PHE A 52 -23.80 -5.33 -6.72
CA PHE A 52 -24.29 -6.37 -7.59
C PHE A 52 -24.22 -7.74 -6.91
N LEU A 53 -23.06 -8.10 -6.34
CA LEU A 53 -22.86 -9.36 -5.64
C LEU A 53 -23.78 -9.50 -4.42
N ARG A 54 -24.01 -8.42 -3.67
CA ARG A 54 -24.92 -8.41 -2.52
C ARG A 54 -26.37 -8.70 -2.90
N LYS A 55 -26.80 -8.26 -4.09
CA LYS A 55 -28.16 -8.51 -4.61
C LYS A 55 -28.34 -9.93 -5.16
N LYS A 56 -27.25 -10.57 -5.61
CA LYS A 56 -27.29 -11.87 -6.31
C LYS A 56 -26.97 -13.07 -5.42
N LEU A 57 -26.18 -12.88 -4.36
CA LEU A 57 -25.71 -13.96 -3.50
C LEU A 57 -26.51 -14.04 -2.20
N SER A 58 -26.59 -15.24 -1.63
CA SER A 58 -27.03 -15.36 -0.24
C SER A 58 -26.05 -14.65 0.71
N ARG A 59 -26.51 -14.31 1.91
CA ARG A 59 -25.68 -13.62 2.91
C ARG A 59 -24.39 -14.37 3.22
N SER A 60 -24.44 -15.71 3.28
CA SER A 60 -23.28 -16.56 3.57
C SER A 60 -22.25 -16.51 2.43
N GLU A 61 -22.70 -16.67 1.19
CA GLU A 61 -21.85 -16.62 0.00
C GLU A 61 -21.23 -15.24 -0.19
N PHE A 62 -22.01 -14.18 0.02
CA PHE A 62 -21.52 -12.81 -0.02
C PHE A 62 -20.41 -12.58 1.00
N VAL A 63 -20.61 -12.99 2.26
CA VAL A 63 -19.60 -12.84 3.32
C VAL A 63 -18.32 -13.60 2.98
N HIS A 64 -18.43 -14.83 2.48
CA HIS A 64 -17.28 -15.64 2.09
C HIS A 64 -16.49 -14.98 0.96
N LEU A 65 -17.17 -14.56 -0.10
CA LEU A 65 -16.56 -13.89 -1.25
C LEU A 65 -15.94 -12.55 -0.86
N LYS A 66 -16.62 -11.74 -0.04
CA LYS A 66 -16.13 -10.46 0.45
C LYS A 66 -14.83 -10.63 1.22
N ARG A 67 -14.77 -11.58 2.17
CA ARG A 67 -13.53 -11.87 2.91
C ARG A 67 -12.40 -12.33 1.99
N ARG A 68 -12.71 -13.11 0.95
CA ARG A 68 -11.72 -13.54 -0.04
C ARG A 68 -11.19 -12.34 -0.84
N ARG A 69 -12.07 -11.46 -1.34
CA ARG A 69 -11.67 -10.21 -2.03
C ARG A 69 -10.76 -9.37 -1.14
N VAL A 70 -11.20 -9.08 0.09
CA VAL A 70 -10.42 -8.31 1.07
C VAL A 70 -9.05 -8.94 1.33
N ALA A 71 -8.98 -10.27 1.51
CA ALA A 71 -7.71 -10.96 1.72
C ALA A 71 -6.76 -10.84 0.53
N VAL A 72 -7.27 -10.79 -0.70
CA VAL A 72 -6.46 -10.52 -1.90
C VAL A 72 -6.03 -9.05 -1.92
N THR A 73 -6.93 -8.10 -1.69
CA THR A 73 -6.63 -6.66 -1.65
C THR A 73 -5.53 -6.34 -0.64
N VAL A 74 -5.56 -6.95 0.55
CA VAL A 74 -4.51 -6.85 1.58
C VAL A 74 -3.13 -7.28 1.05
N LYS A 75 -3.07 -8.31 0.19
CA LYS A 75 -1.80 -8.73 -0.44
C LYS A 75 -1.30 -7.68 -1.42
N TYR A 76 -2.18 -7.05 -2.20
CA TYR A 76 -1.82 -5.97 -3.11
C TYR A 76 -1.30 -4.74 -2.36
N VAL A 77 -2.01 -4.29 -1.32
CA VAL A 77 -1.56 -3.18 -0.45
C VAL A 77 -0.21 -3.50 0.18
N GLY A 78 0.02 -4.75 0.61
CA GLY A 78 1.32 -5.19 1.12
C GLY A 78 2.45 -5.17 0.10
N ARG A 79 2.16 -5.44 -1.18
CA ARG A 79 3.16 -5.30 -2.26
C ARG A 79 3.46 -3.83 -2.52
N ILE A 80 2.44 -2.98 -2.60
CA ILE A 80 2.60 -1.53 -2.76
C ILE A 80 3.48 -0.97 -1.65
N ALA A 81 3.18 -1.28 -0.38
CA ALA A 81 3.96 -0.80 0.76
C ALA A 81 5.43 -1.26 0.74
N LYS A 82 5.69 -2.49 0.22
CA LYS A 82 7.05 -3.03 0.04
C LYS A 82 7.80 -2.30 -1.07
N ASN A 83 7.19 -2.16 -2.24
CA ASN A 83 7.82 -1.47 -3.37
C ASN A 83 8.15 -0.02 -3.00
N SER A 84 7.25 0.68 -2.31
CA SER A 84 7.52 2.04 -1.81
C SER A 84 8.66 2.09 -0.78
N ALA A 85 8.86 1.05 0.03
CA ALA A 85 9.98 0.98 0.96
C ALA A 85 11.32 0.84 0.21
N ILE A 86 11.36 0.01 -0.83
CA ILE A 86 12.55 -0.18 -1.68
C ILE A 86 12.88 1.13 -2.39
N VAL A 87 11.88 1.79 -2.97
CA VAL A 87 12.02 3.10 -3.62
C VAL A 87 12.56 4.16 -2.65
N LEU A 88 12.01 4.22 -1.44
CA LEU A 88 12.46 5.15 -0.40
C LEU A 88 13.94 4.94 -0.08
N GLN A 89 14.35 3.69 0.18
CA GLN A 89 15.74 3.34 0.49
C GLN A 89 16.69 3.70 -0.66
N LYS A 90 16.30 3.44 -1.91
CA LYS A 90 17.11 3.79 -3.08
C LYS A 90 17.21 5.32 -3.26
N ALA A 91 16.12 6.05 -3.05
CA ALA A 91 16.07 7.51 -3.19
C ALA A 91 16.85 8.24 -2.07
N GLU A 92 16.87 7.71 -0.85
CA GLU A 92 17.67 8.26 0.25
C GLU A 92 19.17 8.33 -0.10
N ASN A 93 19.69 7.32 -0.81
CA ASN A 93 21.09 7.31 -1.26
C ASN A 93 21.40 8.39 -2.31
N LEU A 94 20.39 8.83 -3.07
CA LEU A 94 20.53 9.84 -4.14
C LEU A 94 20.31 11.26 -3.64
N ARG A 95 19.91 11.44 -2.38
CA ARG A 95 19.64 12.75 -1.80
C ARG A 95 20.90 13.60 -1.61
N GLN A 96 22.06 12.96 -1.53
CA GLN A 96 23.38 13.60 -1.39
C GLN A 96 24.16 13.66 -2.72
N ASP A 97 23.49 13.43 -3.84
CA ASP A 97 24.13 13.48 -5.16
C ASP A 97 24.68 14.88 -5.46
N ALA A 98 25.82 14.95 -6.16
CA ALA A 98 26.46 16.21 -6.54
C ALA A 98 25.61 17.00 -7.55
N ASN A 99 24.72 16.34 -8.28
CA ASN A 99 23.77 16.99 -9.16
C ASN A 99 22.51 17.44 -8.39
N ALA A 100 22.31 18.76 -8.32
CA ALA A 100 21.16 19.37 -7.65
C ALA A 100 19.80 18.91 -8.21
N GLU A 101 19.72 18.60 -9.51
CA GLU A 101 18.49 18.12 -10.14
C GLU A 101 18.13 16.70 -9.66
N VAL A 102 19.15 15.83 -9.52
CA VAL A 102 18.99 14.45 -9.00
C VAL A 102 18.59 14.48 -7.52
N ALA A 103 19.24 15.32 -6.72
CA ALA A 103 18.92 15.47 -5.31
C ALA A 103 17.49 15.99 -5.08
N GLN A 104 17.02 16.96 -5.89
CA GLN A 104 15.66 17.48 -5.80
C GLN A 104 14.61 16.43 -6.21
N ALA A 105 14.87 15.67 -7.27
CA ALA A 105 13.94 14.64 -7.72
C ALA A 105 13.87 13.46 -6.73
N ALA A 106 15.01 13.09 -6.11
CA ALA A 106 15.06 12.12 -5.03
C ALA A 106 14.21 12.55 -3.82
N ALA A 107 14.26 13.83 -3.43
CA ALA A 107 13.43 14.37 -2.35
C ALA A 107 11.93 14.23 -2.64
N GLN A 108 11.48 14.56 -3.86
CA GLN A 108 10.08 14.38 -4.25
C GLN A 108 9.64 12.91 -4.18
N VAL A 109 10.51 11.98 -4.61
CA VAL A 109 10.23 10.54 -4.56
C VAL A 109 10.13 10.03 -3.12
N ILE A 110 10.99 10.52 -2.22
CA ILE A 110 10.93 10.22 -0.78
C ILE A 110 9.58 10.64 -0.19
N ASP A 111 9.13 11.86 -0.49
CA ASP A 111 7.87 12.40 0.03
C ASP A 111 6.67 11.54 -0.42
N MET A 112 6.62 11.19 -1.71
CA MET A 112 5.54 10.36 -2.25
C MET A 112 5.57 8.93 -1.74
N ALA A 113 6.76 8.32 -1.65
CA ALA A 113 6.91 6.98 -1.10
C ALA A 113 6.45 6.92 0.36
N THR A 114 6.75 7.97 1.13
CA THR A 114 6.30 8.14 2.52
C THR A 114 4.78 8.29 2.58
N GLN A 115 4.19 9.13 1.73
CA GLN A 115 2.74 9.30 1.64
C GLN A 115 2.02 7.98 1.33
N ILE A 116 2.53 7.19 0.37
CA ILE A 116 1.94 5.90 0.02
C ILE A 116 2.03 4.90 1.16
N ARG A 117 3.12 4.88 1.93
CA ARG A 117 3.23 4.01 3.11
C ARG A 117 2.19 4.36 4.16
N MET A 118 1.95 5.66 4.41
CA MET A 118 0.88 6.11 5.31
C MET A 118 -0.51 5.70 4.79
N GLN A 119 -0.76 5.88 3.49
CA GLN A 119 -2.01 5.44 2.88
C GLN A 119 -2.20 3.92 2.96
N CYS A 120 -1.13 3.13 2.79
CA CYS A 120 -1.16 1.68 2.96
C CYS A 120 -1.51 1.28 4.39
N MET A 121 -0.98 1.97 5.41
CA MET A 121 -1.35 1.74 6.81
C MET A 121 -2.85 1.96 7.03
N VAL A 122 -3.39 3.07 6.52
CA VAL A 122 -4.83 3.37 6.59
C VAL A 122 -5.65 2.31 5.83
N ALA A 123 -5.19 1.89 4.65
CA ALA A 123 -5.84 0.85 3.87
C ALA A 123 -5.86 -0.50 4.60
N PHE A 124 -4.76 -0.90 5.25
CA PHE A 124 -4.72 -2.10 6.07
C PHE A 124 -5.72 -2.05 7.23
N ALA A 125 -5.82 -0.91 7.92
CA ALA A 125 -6.78 -0.76 9.01
C ALA A 125 -8.23 -0.90 8.51
N LYS A 126 -8.55 -0.24 7.39
CA LYS A 126 -9.88 -0.32 6.74
C LYS A 126 -10.21 -1.73 6.27
N LEU A 127 -9.28 -2.39 5.57
CA LEU A 127 -9.45 -3.75 5.08
C LEU A 127 -9.56 -4.76 6.22
N THR A 128 -8.86 -4.56 7.33
CA THR A 128 -8.99 -5.43 8.52
C THR A 128 -10.38 -5.28 9.14
N ALA A 129 -10.86 -4.06 9.29
CA ALA A 129 -12.22 -3.80 9.77
C ALA A 129 -13.28 -4.43 8.84
N GLU A 130 -13.10 -4.30 7.53
CA GLU A 130 -13.97 -4.86 6.50
C GLU A 130 -13.93 -6.40 6.45
N TYR A 131 -12.79 -7.02 6.77
CA TYR A 131 -12.68 -8.47 6.90
C TYR A 131 -13.46 -9.02 8.11
N LEU A 132 -13.35 -8.33 9.25
CA LEU A 132 -14.03 -8.68 10.50
C LEU A 132 -15.54 -8.43 10.40
N PHE A 133 -15.92 -7.31 9.80
CA PHE A 133 -17.30 -6.88 9.62
C PHE A 133 -17.59 -6.67 8.12
N PRO A 134 -17.97 -7.73 7.38
CA PRO A 134 -18.21 -7.69 5.93
C PRO A 134 -19.38 -6.78 5.51
N SER A 135 -20.16 -6.29 6.47
CA SER A 135 -21.21 -5.29 6.27
C SER A 135 -20.68 -3.86 6.16
N LEU A 136 -19.45 -3.61 6.59
CA LEU A 136 -18.79 -2.31 6.47
C LEU A 136 -18.22 -2.17 5.06
N GLN A 137 -18.60 -1.11 4.36
CA GLN A 137 -18.03 -0.76 3.06
C GLN A 137 -16.96 0.32 3.25
N LEU A 138 -15.76 -0.11 3.64
CA LEU A 138 -14.66 0.80 3.99
C LEU A 138 -13.60 0.92 2.88
N THR A 139 -13.81 0.27 1.74
CA THR A 139 -12.87 0.23 0.63
C THR A 139 -12.46 1.66 0.19
N PRO A 140 -11.15 2.00 0.20
CA PRO A 140 -10.70 3.38 0.06
C PRO A 140 -10.65 3.82 -1.42
N ALA A 141 -11.48 4.77 -1.84
CA ALA A 141 -11.56 5.24 -3.23
C ALA A 141 -10.31 5.97 -3.81
N THR A 142 -9.17 6.03 -3.08
CA THR A 142 -8.06 6.96 -3.40
C THR A 142 -6.67 6.32 -3.55
N LEU A 143 -6.54 5.00 -3.38
CA LEU A 143 -5.23 4.33 -3.38
C LEU A 143 -4.65 4.14 -4.79
N GLU A 144 -5.51 3.83 -5.78
CA GLU A 144 -5.13 3.65 -7.18
C GLU A 144 -4.49 4.90 -7.81
N PRO A 145 -5.15 6.09 -7.82
CA PRO A 145 -4.59 7.28 -8.47
C PRO A 145 -3.29 7.76 -7.81
N THR A 146 -3.15 7.58 -6.48
CA THR A 146 -1.91 7.97 -5.79
C THR A 146 -0.75 7.05 -6.17
N TYR A 147 -1.01 5.75 -6.34
CA TYR A 147 0.02 4.80 -6.73
C TYR A 147 0.43 4.95 -8.21
N GLN A 148 -0.52 5.23 -9.10
CA GLN A 148 -0.21 5.55 -10.50
C GLN A 148 0.69 6.78 -10.62
N ALA A 149 0.39 7.86 -9.87
CA ALA A 149 1.21 9.06 -9.86
C ALA A 149 2.65 8.82 -9.35
N LEU A 150 2.85 7.91 -8.39
CA LEU A 150 4.20 7.50 -7.96
C LEU A 150 4.94 6.77 -9.08
N ARG A 151 4.28 5.82 -9.76
CA ARG A 151 4.90 5.03 -10.83
C ARG A 151 5.39 5.91 -11.97
N GLU A 152 4.57 6.86 -12.42
CA GLU A 152 4.95 7.81 -13.47
C GLU A 152 6.17 8.65 -13.08
N LYS A 153 6.22 9.14 -11.83
CA LYS A 153 7.35 9.95 -11.38
C LYS A 153 8.64 9.16 -11.17
N VAL A 154 8.55 7.89 -10.79
CA VAL A 154 9.73 7.03 -10.69
C VAL A 154 10.23 6.58 -12.06
N LEU A 155 9.34 6.35 -13.02
CA LEU A 155 9.73 6.13 -14.42
C LEU A 155 10.45 7.37 -14.99
N ARG A 156 9.93 8.57 -14.71
CA ARG A 156 10.58 9.83 -15.08
C ARG A 156 11.95 10.00 -14.42
N LEU A 157 12.06 9.71 -13.12
CA LEU A 157 13.35 9.76 -12.41
C LEU A 157 14.36 8.75 -12.99
N GLY A 158 13.91 7.54 -13.33
CA GLY A 158 14.74 6.53 -13.99
C GLY A 158 15.25 6.98 -15.37
N SER A 159 14.49 7.79 -16.10
CA SER A 159 14.92 8.35 -17.40
C SER A 159 15.97 9.48 -17.28
N LEU A 160 16.07 10.12 -16.11
CA LEU A 160 17.04 11.18 -15.83
C LEU A 160 18.37 10.63 -15.30
N GLN A 161 18.43 9.34 -14.98
CA GLN A 161 19.61 8.70 -14.39
C GLN A 161 20.53 8.13 -15.50
N PRO A 162 21.81 8.52 -15.58
CA PRO A 162 22.76 7.89 -16.51
C PRO A 162 22.98 6.42 -16.12
N GLN A 163 23.24 5.56 -17.13
CA GLN A 163 23.16 4.08 -17.14
C GLN A 163 23.95 3.30 -16.06
N ASN A 164 24.63 3.95 -15.10
CA ASN A 164 25.52 3.32 -14.12
C ASN A 164 24.94 3.18 -12.70
N ALA A 165 23.70 3.59 -12.44
CA ALA A 165 23.02 3.34 -11.17
C ALA A 165 21.84 2.38 -11.38
N ALA A 166 21.75 1.34 -10.55
CA ALA A 166 20.72 0.29 -10.67
C ALA A 166 19.32 0.93 -10.86
N PRO A 167 18.61 0.62 -11.96
CA PRO A 167 17.45 1.41 -12.38
C PRO A 167 16.38 1.44 -11.31
N LEU A 168 15.97 2.65 -10.90
CA LEU A 168 14.79 2.87 -10.04
C LEU A 168 13.50 2.36 -10.71
N ALA A 169 13.49 2.29 -12.04
CA ALA A 169 12.37 1.83 -12.84
C ALA A 169 12.03 0.34 -12.68
N THR A 170 12.95 -0.50 -12.18
CA THR A 170 12.61 -1.91 -11.88
C THR A 170 11.76 -2.04 -10.61
N ALA A 171 11.56 -0.94 -9.86
CA ALA A 171 10.91 -0.94 -8.55
C ALA A 171 9.39 -0.98 -8.53
N ILE A 172 8.72 -0.65 -9.65
CA ILE A 172 7.29 -0.29 -9.63
C ILE A 172 6.48 -0.79 -10.83
#